data_AF-A0A842XWG1-F1
#
_entry.id   AF-A0A842XWG1-F1
#
_cell.length_a   1.000
_cell.length_b   1.000
_cell.length_c   1.000
_cell.angle_alpha   90.00
_cell.angle_beta   90.00
_cell.angle_gamma   90.00
#
_symmetry.space_group_name_H-M   'P 1'
#
loop_
_entity.id
_entity.type
_entity.pdbx_description
1 polymer ?
#
loop_
_entity_poly.entity_id
_entity_poly.type
_entity_poly.pdbx_seq_one_letter_code
_entity_poly.pdbx_strand_id
1 'polypeptide(L)' 'MERFSTNTAKSLLGRNVNLHLKDGSVIVNVLLAEIQKDEFKRKAFVKCVPYGRKNTLKIPLKNIAWAELLNLNLIEAHG' A
#
# COMPACT_ATOMS: atom_id res chain seq x y z
N MET A 1 -0.61 1.88 18.28
CA MET A 1 -0.15 1.36 16.98
C MET A 1 0.71 2.44 16.33
N GLU A 2 1.92 2.09 15.87
CA GLU A 2 2.80 3.06 15.22
C GLU A 2 2.15 3.56 13.92
N ARG A 3 2.25 4.87 13.65
CA ARG A 3 1.60 5.48 12.48
C ARG A 3 2.28 4.97 11.20
N PHE A 4 1.50 4.59 10.19
CA PHE A 4 2.06 4.23 8.88
C PHE A 4 2.97 5.35 8.35
N SER A 5 4.27 5.04 8.24
CA SER A 5 5.32 6.02 7.97
C SER A 5 5.90 5.84 6.57
N THR A 6 6.73 6.79 6.15
CA THR A 6 7.49 6.63 4.89
C THR A 6 8.47 5.45 4.97
N ASN A 7 9.00 5.14 6.15
CA ASN A 7 9.92 4.01 6.33
C ASN A 7 9.18 2.68 6.19
N THR A 8 7.99 2.57 6.77
CA THR A 8 7.10 1.42 6.61
C THR A 8 6.69 1.24 5.14
N ALA A 9 6.36 2.34 4.45
CA ALA A 9 6.06 2.27 3.02
C ALA A 9 7.27 1.77 2.21
N LYS A 10 8.49 2.23 2.55
CA LYS A 10 9.73 1.81 1.88
C LYS A 10 10.01 0.32 2.05
N SER A 11 9.80 -0.25 3.24
CA SER A 11 10.02 -1.68 3.47
C SER A 11 9.02 -2.58 2.72
N LEU A 12 7.92 -2.01 2.27
CA LEU A 12 6.85 -2.69 1.54
C LEU A 12 6.89 -2.46 0.02
N LEU A 13 7.83 -1.65 -0.49
CA LEU A 13 8.00 -1.45 -1.92
C LEU A 13 8.23 -2.76 -2.66
N GLY A 14 7.57 -2.93 -3.80
CA GLY A 14 7.63 -4.13 -4.62
C GLY A 14 6.84 -5.32 -4.07
N ARG A 15 6.06 -5.14 -2.99
CA ARG A 15 5.28 -6.22 -2.36
C ARG A 15 3.77 -6.02 -2.55
N ASN A 16 3.05 -7.14 -2.60
CA ASN A 16 1.58 -7.14 -2.54
C ASN A 16 1.13 -6.96 -1.09
N VAL A 17 0.22 -6.03 -0.86
CA VAL A 17 -0.29 -5.68 0.48
C VAL A 17 -1.80 -5.46 0.44
N ASN A 18 -2.44 -5.61 1.61
CA ASN A 18 -3.74 -5.00 1.88
C ASN A 18 -3.49 -3.66 2.58
N LEU A 19 -4.04 -2.58 2.04
CA LEU A 19 -3.94 -1.24 2.65
C LEU A 19 -5.19 -0.94 3.44
N HIS A 20 -5.03 -0.78 4.75
CA HIS A 20 -6.11 -0.36 5.64
C HIS A 20 -6.09 1.17 5.74
N LEU A 21 -7.19 1.80 5.34
CA LEU A 21 -7.35 3.25 5.39
C LEU A 21 -7.96 3.68 6.72
N LYS A 22 -7.73 4.94 7.08
CA LYS A 22 -8.24 5.54 8.32
C LYS A 22 -9.76 5.72 8.34
N ASP A 23 -10.40 5.68 7.17
CA ASP A 23 -11.86 5.73 7.06
C ASP A 23 -12.52 4.35 7.25
N GLY A 24 -11.73 3.30 7.52
CA GLY A 24 -12.20 1.93 7.69
C GLY A 24 -12.24 1.11 6.40
N SER A 25 -12.03 1.73 5.24
CA SER A 25 -11.95 1.02 3.96
C SER A 25 -10.65 0.23 3.84
N VAL A 26 -10.71 -0.88 3.09
CA VAL A 26 -9.53 -1.71 2.79
C VAL A 26 -9.36 -1.83 1.28
N ILE A 27 -8.14 -1.55 0.80
CA ILE A 27 -7.77 -1.78 -0.59
C ILE A 27 -6.94 -3.07 -0.62
N VAL A 28 -7.54 -4.13 -1.15
CA VAL A 28 -6.98 -5.48 -1.11
C VAL A 28 -6.08 -5.78 -2.31
N ASN A 29 -5.08 -6.63 -2.09
CA ASN A 29 -4.18 -7.17 -3.11
C ASN A 29 -3.66 -6.12 -4.10
N VAL A 30 -2.98 -5.11 -3.57
CA VAL A 30 -2.30 -4.09 -4.37
C VAL A 30 -0.79 -4.24 -4.26
N LEU A 31 -0.09 -4.12 -5.39
CA LEU A 31 1.36 -3.96 -5.43
C LEU A 31 1.71 -2.53 -5.00
N LEU A 32 2.55 -2.39 -3.98
CA LEU A 32 3.10 -1.09 -3.58
C LEU A 32 4.28 -0.73 -4.50
N ALA A 33 4.02 0.11 -5.51
CA ALA A 33 4.93 0.30 -6.64
C ALA A 33 5.92 1.47 -6.46
N GLU A 34 5.46 2.59 -5.93
CA GLU A 34 6.28 3.81 -5.83
C GLU A 34 5.88 4.64 -4.60
N ILE A 35 6.84 5.38 -4.04
CA ILE A 35 6.58 6.42 -3.05
C ILE A 35 6.91 7.77 -3.67
N GLN A 36 5.92 8.63 -3.76
CA GLN A 36 6.10 9.99 -4.27
C GLN A 36 6.10 10.99 -3.12
N LYS A 37 7.05 11.91 -3.15
CA LYS A 37 7.04 13.10 -2.30
C LYS A 37 6.76 14.30 -3.17
N ASP A 38 5.81 15.13 -2.76
CA ASP A 38 5.60 16.45 -3.33
C ASP A 38 6.88 17.29 -3.17
N GLU A 39 7.26 18.05 -4.20
CA GLU A 39 8.45 18.91 -4.24
C GLU A 39 8.43 19.94 -3.10
N PHE A 40 7.24 20.31 -2.61
CA PHE A 40 7.06 21.20 -1.46
C PHE A 40 7.05 20.48 -0.09
N LYS A 41 7.52 19.22 -0.04
CA LYS A 41 7.72 18.37 1.16
C LYS A 41 6.51 18.06 2.04
N ARG A 42 5.34 18.66 1.83
CA ARG A 42 4.20 18.55 2.77
C ARG A 42 3.31 17.33 2.57
N LYS A 43 3.37 16.64 1.42
CA LYS A 43 2.52 15.48 1.14
C LYS A 43 3.34 14.34 0.54
N ALA A 44 3.23 13.16 1.15
CA ALA A 44 3.78 11.93 0.62
C ALA A 44 2.63 11.02 0.17
N PHE A 45 2.82 10.33 -0.94
CA PHE A 45 1.85 9.45 -1.56
C PHE A 45 2.49 8.09 -1.85
N VAL A 46 1.67 7.05 -1.80
CA VAL A 46 2.02 5.73 -2.31
C VAL A 46 1.27 5.55 -3.63
N LYS A 47 1.97 5.08 -4.67
CA LYS A 47 1.33 4.52 -5.86
C LYS A 47 1.19 3.01 -5.70
N CYS A 48 -0.01 2.54 -6.02
CA CYS A 48 -0.39 1.15 -5.93
C CYS A 48 -0.92 0.65 -7.27
N VAL A 49 -0.67 -0.62 -7.61
CA VAL A 49 -1.25 -1.27 -8.77
C VAL A 49 -2.12 -2.42 -8.28
N PRO A 50 -3.46 -2.36 -8.44
CA PRO A 50 -4.33 -3.48 -8.09
C PRO A 50 -4.04 -4.69 -8.98
N TYR A 51 -4.07 -5.88 -8.38
CA TYR A 51 -3.95 -7.12 -9.14
C TYR A 51 -5.03 -7.21 -10.24
N GLY A 52 -4.63 -7.64 -11.44
CA GLY A 52 -5.52 -7.76 -12.60
C GLY A 52 -5.97 -6.43 -13.25
N ARG A 53 -5.48 -5.27 -12.79
CA ARG A 53 -5.82 -3.95 -13.38
C ARG A 53 -4.57 -3.17 -13.79
N LYS A 54 -4.67 -2.44 -14.90
CA LYS A 54 -3.59 -1.57 -15.39
C LYS A 54 -3.57 -0.18 -14.74
N ASN A 55 -4.64 0.24 -14.07
CA ASN A 55 -4.75 1.58 -13.52
C ASN A 55 -4.03 1.68 -12.16
N THR A 56 -3.18 2.69 -12.03
CA THR A 56 -2.50 3.01 -10.77
C THR A 56 -3.42 3.80 -9.84
N LEU A 57 -3.37 3.49 -8.55
CA LEU A 57 -4.02 4.24 -7.48
C LEU A 57 -2.97 5.10 -6.77
N LYS A 58 -3.28 6.36 -6.50
CA LYS A 58 -2.40 7.26 -5.73
C LYS A 58 -3.06 7.59 -4.40
N ILE A 59 -2.46 7.12 -3.30
CA ILE A 59 -3.03 7.21 -1.96
C ILE A 59 -2.13 8.11 -1.10
N PRO A 60 -2.65 9.17 -0.47
CA PRO A 60 -1.87 9.96 0.50
C PRO A 60 -1.46 9.08 1.70
N LEU A 61 -0.18 9.09 2.09
CA LEU A 61 0.29 8.33 3.27
C LEU A 61 -0.52 8.69 4.53
N LYS A 62 -0.96 9.95 4.65
CA LYS A 62 -1.76 10.41 5.79
C LYS A 62 -3.11 9.69 5.93
N ASN A 63 -3.64 9.09 4.86
CA ASN A 63 -4.90 8.36 4.84
C ASN A 63 -4.73 6.88 5.16
N ILE A 64 -3.49 6.36 5.14
CA ILE A 64 -3.19 4.95 5.43
C ILE A 64 -3.06 4.81 6.95
N ALA A 65 -3.78 3.84 7.52
CA ALA A 65 -3.71 3.46 8.92
C ALA A 65 -2.54 2.49 9.14
N TRP A 66 -2.52 1.39 8.39
CA TRP A 66 -1.48 0.36 8.38
C TRP A 66 -1.56 -0.47 7.09
N ALA A 67 -0.59 -1.37 6.88
CA ALA A 67 -0.58 -2.27 5.73
C ALA A 67 -0.26 -3.70 6.18
N GLU A 68 -0.97 -4.66 5.61
CA GLU A 68 -0.77 -6.09 5.80
C GLU A 68 -0.01 -6.66 4.60
N LEU A 69 1.06 -7.41 4.82
CA LEU A 69 1.73 -8.10 3.73
C LEU A 69 0.86 -9.27 3.25
N LEU A 70 0.59 -9.34 1.94
CA LEU A 70 -0.13 -10.48 1.39
C LEU A 70 0.79 -11.71 1.45
N ASN A 71 0.43 -12.68 2.29
CA ASN A 71 1.18 -13.91 2.42
C ASN A 71 0.78 -14.88 1.31
N LEU A 72 1.59 -14.97 0.24
CA LEU A 72 1.32 -15.82 -0.92
C LEU A 72 1.30 -17.32 -0.58
N ASN A 73 1.90 -17.72 0.55
CA ASN A 73 1.92 -19.11 1.02
C ASN A 73 0.52 -19.67 1.37
N LEU A 74 -0.51 -18.83 1.43
CA LEU A 74 -1.91 -19.25 1.63
C LEU A 74 -2.68 -19.46 0.32
N ILE A 75 -2.14 -19.05 -0.83
CA ILE A 75 -2.85 -19.13 -2.12
C ILE A 75 -2.56 -20.48 -2.82
N GLU A 76 -1.51 -21.21 -2.44
CA GLU A 76 -1.18 -22.53 -3.01
C GLU A 76 -1.96 -23.71 -2.40
N ALA A 77 -2.83 -23.49 -1.41
CA ALA A 77 -3.57 -24.58 -0.73
C ALA A 77 -4.94 -24.92 -1.35
N HIS A 78 -5.31 -24.29 -2.47
CA HIS A 78 -6.54 -24.60 -3.21
C HIS A 78 -6.24 -24.74 -4.71
N GLY A 79 -5.44 -25.76 -5.04
CA GLY A 79 -5.28 -26.30 -6.40
C GLY A 79 -5.67 -27.77 -6.41
#